data_AF-A0A9W4P775-F1
#
_entry.id   AF-A0A9W4P775-F1
#
_cell.length_a   1.000
_cell.length_b   1.000
_cell.length_c   1.000
_cell.angle_alpha   90.00
_cell.angle_beta   90.00
_cell.angle_gamma   90.00
#
_symmetry.space_group_name_H-M   'P 1'
#
loop_
_entity.id
_entity.type
_entity.pdbx_description
1 polymer ?
#
loop_
_entity_poly.entity_id
_entity_poly.type
_entity_poly.pdbx_seq_one_letter_code
_entity_poly.pdbx_strand_id
1 'polypeptide(L)'
;MTKEQSQTISEQPKEGETKSDELTPGRARPIGIHRAIIGSFESFLGVLTERFGGKWAFWISPRQILIAPVMPAVNDYVEELQKILQGDKLNVDIDISGNTMQKKIRTGQLA
;
A
#
# COMPACT_ATOMS: atom_id res chain seq x y z
N MET A 1 -13.21 48.58 -61.59
CA MET A 1 -13.57 47.41 -62.43
C MET A 1 -12.25 46.78 -62.85
N THR A 2 -11.84 45.59 -62.44
CA THR A 2 -12.54 44.42 -61.91
C THR A 2 -11.53 43.53 -61.16
N LYS A 3 -12.03 42.77 -60.18
CA LYS A 3 -11.36 41.73 -59.37
C LYS A 3 -10.78 40.61 -60.24
N GLU A 4 -9.74 39.91 -59.78
CA GLU A 4 -9.86 38.51 -59.31
C GLU A 4 -8.55 37.96 -58.69
N GLN A 5 -8.74 37.18 -57.63
CA GLN A 5 -7.75 36.46 -56.84
C GLN A 5 -7.49 35.08 -57.46
N SER A 6 -6.28 34.52 -57.33
CA SER A 6 -6.05 33.31 -56.50
C SER A 6 -4.74 32.60 -56.81
N GLN A 7 -4.06 32.26 -55.71
CA GLN A 7 -3.20 31.09 -55.50
C GLN A 7 -1.78 31.11 -56.09
N THR A 8 -0.85 31.63 -55.28
CA THR A 8 0.48 31.04 -55.14
C THR A 8 0.57 30.47 -53.73
N ILE A 9 0.73 29.16 -53.64
CA ILE A 9 0.85 28.40 -52.40
C ILE A 9 2.14 28.86 -51.70
N SER A 10 1.99 29.48 -50.53
CA SER A 10 3.10 29.84 -49.66
C SER A 10 3.52 28.60 -48.85
N GLU A 11 4.66 28.03 -49.21
CA GLU A 11 5.35 27.06 -48.38
C GLU A 11 5.94 27.79 -47.17
N GLN A 12 5.34 27.58 -46.00
CA GLN A 12 5.83 28.09 -44.72
C GLN A 12 6.94 27.15 -44.21
N PRO A 13 8.14 27.64 -43.86
CA PRO A 13 9.14 26.80 -43.24
C PRO A 13 8.68 26.49 -41.81
N LYS A 14 8.48 25.20 -41.51
CA LYS A 14 8.24 24.74 -40.14
C LYS A 14 9.57 24.77 -39.39
N GLU A 15 9.87 25.90 -38.77
CA GLU A 15 10.87 26.00 -37.71
C GLU A 15 10.40 25.20 -36.49
N GLY A 16 10.81 23.94 -36.46
CA GLY A 16 10.66 23.02 -35.35
C GLY A 16 12.01 22.42 -34.96
N GLU A 17 13.08 23.22 -35.01
CA GLU A 17 14.37 22.87 -34.39
C GLU A 17 14.53 23.72 -33.14
N THR A 18 14.05 23.21 -32.00
CA THR A 18 14.36 23.79 -30.70
C THR A 18 15.84 23.55 -30.43
N LYS A 19 16.66 24.55 -30.77
CA LYS A 19 18.06 24.65 -30.36
C LYS A 19 18.18 24.36 -28.87
N SER A 20 19.13 23.50 -28.53
CA SER A 20 19.57 23.27 -27.15
C SER A 20 20.06 24.59 -26.56
N ASP A 21 19.18 25.28 -25.83
CA ASP A 21 19.54 26.41 -24.99
C ASP A 21 20.59 25.91 -23.99
N GLU A 22 21.84 26.29 -24.21
CA GLU A 22 22.88 26.22 -23.19
C GLU A 22 22.51 27.24 -22.11
N LEU A 23 21.83 26.76 -21.07
CA LEU A 23 21.29 27.59 -20.00
C LEU A 23 22.45 28.11 -19.14
N THR A 24 22.57 29.44 -19.05
CA THR A 24 23.53 30.13 -18.17
C THR A 24 23.45 29.57 -16.74
N PRO A 25 24.58 29.40 -16.00
CA PRO A 25 24.54 28.93 -14.61
C PRO A 25 23.60 29.84 -13.79
N GLY A 26 22.44 29.30 -13.39
CA GLY A 26 21.39 30.05 -12.67
C GLY A 26 20.07 30.29 -13.42
N ARG A 27 19.93 29.91 -14.71
CA ARG A 27 18.66 29.98 -15.47
C ARG A 27 18.12 28.62 -15.92
N ALA A 28 18.62 27.52 -15.36
CA ALA A 28 18.10 26.19 -15.64
C ALA A 28 16.60 26.11 -15.28
N ARG A 29 15.75 25.70 -16.23
CA ARG A 29 14.32 25.47 -15.98
C ARG A 29 14.16 24.20 -15.14
N PRO A 30 13.61 24.26 -13.90
CA PRO A 30 13.37 23.06 -13.12
C PRO A 30 12.29 22.19 -13.78
N ILE A 31 12.50 20.88 -13.78
CA ILE A 31 11.50 19.90 -14.20
C ILE A 31 10.82 19.37 -12.94
N GLY A 32 9.50 19.55 -12.84
CA GLY A 32 8.70 18.99 -11.75
C GLY A 32 8.47 17.50 -11.95
N ILE A 33 8.94 16.66 -11.02
CA ILE A 33 8.65 15.22 -11.00
C ILE A 33 7.60 14.96 -9.94
N HIS A 34 6.37 14.64 -10.38
CA HIS A 34 5.32 14.16 -9.49
C HIS A 34 5.36 12.63 -9.45
N ARG A 35 5.59 12.03 -8.27
CA ARG A 35 5.61 10.57 -8.08
C ARG A 35 4.79 10.16 -6.85
N ALA A 36 3.93 9.17 -7.04
CA ALA A 36 3.32 8.41 -5.96
C ALA A 36 3.74 6.95 -6.09
N ILE A 37 4.22 6.33 -4.99
CA ILE A 37 4.68 4.93 -5.00
C ILE A 37 3.49 3.97 -4.87
N ILE A 38 2.55 4.30 -3.97
CA ILE A 38 1.37 3.49 -3.65
C ILE A 38 0.05 4.13 -4.13
N GLY A 39 0.08 5.39 -4.58
CA GLY A 39 -1.13 6.13 -4.94
C GLY A 39 -2.01 6.41 -3.70
N SER A 40 -3.31 6.13 -3.81
CA SER A 40 -4.26 6.17 -2.68
C SER A 40 -4.10 4.94 -1.79
N PHE A 41 -4.07 5.17 -0.48
CA PHE A 41 -3.92 4.12 0.52
C PHE A 41 -5.12 3.16 0.52
N GLU A 42 -6.31 3.69 0.35
CA GLU A 42 -7.57 2.94 0.31
C GLU A 42 -7.62 2.01 -0.90
N SER A 43 -7.20 2.50 -2.07
CA SER A 43 -7.11 1.69 -3.28
C SER A 43 -6.05 0.60 -3.15
N PHE A 44 -4.91 0.93 -2.53
CA PHE A 44 -3.85 -0.04 -2.26
C PHE A 44 -4.33 -1.15 -1.30
N LEU A 45 -5.02 -0.81 -0.22
CA LEU A 45 -5.62 -1.78 0.69
C LEU A 45 -6.65 -2.67 0.00
N GLY A 46 -7.47 -2.13 -0.91
CA GLY A 46 -8.40 -2.91 -1.72
C GLY A 46 -7.68 -3.96 -2.57
N VAL A 47 -6.63 -3.56 -3.28
CA VAL A 47 -5.80 -4.47 -4.09
C VAL A 47 -5.11 -5.53 -3.22
N LEU A 48 -4.60 -5.14 -2.05
CA LEU A 48 -4.01 -6.08 -1.10
C LEU A 48 -5.05 -7.10 -0.61
N THR A 49 -6.25 -6.64 -0.24
CA THR A 49 -7.33 -7.51 0.25
C THR A 49 -7.70 -8.56 -0.79
N GLU A 50 -7.86 -8.14 -2.05
CA GLU A 50 -8.15 -9.05 -3.17
C GLU A 50 -7.01 -10.05 -3.40
N ARG A 51 -5.75 -9.59 -3.36
CA ARG A 51 -4.56 -10.42 -3.56
C ARG A 51 -4.38 -11.47 -2.47
N PHE A 52 -4.64 -11.11 -1.22
CA PHE A 52 -4.44 -11.98 -0.07
C PHE A 52 -5.68 -12.81 0.27
N GLY A 53 -6.86 -12.45 -0.24
CA GLY A 53 -8.11 -13.16 0.06
C GLY A 53 -8.40 -13.23 1.56
N GLY A 54 -8.01 -12.18 2.31
CA GLY A 54 -8.10 -12.12 3.78
C GLY A 54 -6.91 -12.73 4.54
N LYS A 55 -5.97 -13.42 3.87
CA LYS A 55 -4.78 -14.00 4.53
C LYS A 55 -3.59 -13.05 4.48
N TRP A 56 -3.59 -12.11 5.41
CA TRP A 56 -2.57 -11.08 5.52
C TRP A 56 -1.17 -11.64 5.80
N ALA A 57 -0.13 -10.94 5.32
CA ALA A 57 1.23 -11.18 5.77
C ALA A 57 1.37 -10.87 7.26
N PHE A 58 2.30 -11.53 7.96
CA PHE A 58 2.44 -11.42 9.42
C PHE A 58 2.57 -9.97 9.92
N TRP A 59 3.31 -9.12 9.21
CA TRP A 59 3.58 -7.73 9.61
C TRP A 59 2.39 -6.77 9.44
N ILE A 60 1.41 -7.11 8.59
CA ILE A 60 0.20 -6.29 8.36
C ILE A 60 -1.05 -6.92 8.98
N SER A 61 -0.97 -8.19 9.42
CA SER A 61 -2.11 -8.87 10.01
C SER A 61 -2.59 -8.12 11.27
N PRO A 62 -3.88 -7.79 11.38
CA PRO A 62 -4.44 -7.18 12.59
C PRO A 62 -4.36 -8.15 13.78
N ARG A 63 -4.35 -9.46 13.50
CA ARG A 63 -4.30 -10.54 14.48
C ARG A 63 -3.11 -11.44 14.17
N GLN A 64 -1.97 -11.14 14.78
CA GLN A 64 -0.72 -11.81 14.44
C GLN A 64 -0.59 -13.17 15.13
N ILE A 65 -0.94 -13.23 16.42
CA ILE A 65 -0.79 -14.44 17.25
C ILE A 65 -2.05 -14.67 18.07
N LEU A 66 -2.51 -15.92 18.15
CA LEU A 66 -3.53 -16.39 19.09
C LEU A 66 -2.95 -17.48 19.97
N ILE A 67 -3.03 -17.32 21.28
CA ILE A 67 -2.62 -18.34 22.24
C ILE A 67 -3.87 -19.04 22.79
N ALA A 68 -3.96 -20.36 22.57
CA ALA A 68 -5.07 -21.18 23.03
C ALA A 68 -4.58 -22.21 24.07
N PRO A 69 -4.75 -21.95 25.38
CA PRO A 69 -4.40 -22.92 26.42
C PRO A 69 -5.23 -24.19 26.33
N VAL A 70 -4.55 -25.33 26.52
CA VAL A 70 -5.16 -26.69 26.57
C VAL A 70 -5.89 -26.91 27.90
N MET A 71 -5.35 -26.40 28.99
CA MET A 71 -5.87 -26.57 30.35
C MET A 71 -5.96 -25.21 31.06
N PRO A 72 -6.96 -24.99 31.94
CA PRO A 72 -7.05 -23.75 32.71
C PRO A 72 -5.86 -23.48 33.63
N ALA A 73 -5.17 -24.54 34.06
CA ALA A 73 -4.00 -24.45 34.95
C ALA A 73 -2.81 -23.68 34.34
N VAL A 74 -2.76 -23.49 33.02
CA VAL A 74 -1.71 -22.73 32.34
C VAL A 74 -2.14 -21.32 31.95
N ASN A 75 -3.33 -20.87 32.36
CA ASN A 75 -3.85 -19.55 31.98
C ASN A 75 -2.94 -18.42 32.46
N ASP A 76 -2.44 -18.49 33.70
CA ASP A 76 -1.54 -17.49 34.26
C ASP A 76 -0.25 -17.34 33.42
N TYR A 77 0.31 -18.47 32.98
CA TYR A 77 1.48 -18.49 32.10
C TYR A 77 1.20 -17.89 30.71
N VAL A 78 0.00 -18.12 30.18
CA VAL A 78 -0.42 -17.53 28.89
C VAL A 78 -0.54 -16.02 28.98
N GLU A 79 -1.03 -15.49 30.10
CA GLU A 79 -1.08 -14.04 30.34
C GLU A 79 0.32 -13.42 30.47
N GLU A 80 1.27 -14.11 31.11
CA GLU A 80 2.67 -13.68 31.13
C GLU A 80 3.29 -13.65 29.73
N LEU A 81 3.06 -14.70 28.93
CA LEU A 81 3.49 -14.77 27.53
C LEU A 81 2.92 -13.63 26.68
N GLN A 82 1.63 -13.31 26.88
CA GLN A 82 0.98 -12.20 26.20
C GLN A 82 1.70 -10.89 26.51
N LYS A 83 2.04 -10.62 27.78
CA LYS A 83 2.74 -9.40 28.19
C LYS A 83 4.13 -9.31 27.57
N ILE A 84 4.87 -10.43 27.51
CA ILE A 84 6.19 -10.48 26.88
C ILE A 84 6.09 -10.11 25.41
N LEU A 85 5.18 -10.76 24.67
CA LEU A 85 5.03 -10.54 23.23
C LEU A 85 4.45 -9.16 22.89
N GLN A 86 3.57 -8.62 23.73
CA GLN A 86 3.09 -7.24 23.62
C GLN A 86 4.21 -6.23 23.91
N GLY A 87 5.15 -6.56 24.80
CA GLY A 87 6.39 -5.79 25.01
C GLY A 87 7.22 -5.67 23.73
N ASP A 88 7.21 -6.71 22.89
CA ASP A 88 7.86 -6.74 21.57
C ASP A 88 7.02 -6.06 20.46
N LYS A 89 5.91 -5.39 20.82
CA LYS A 89 4.97 -4.70 19.91
C LYS A 89 4.24 -5.64 18.94
N LEU A 90 4.00 -6.88 19.34
CA LEU A 90 3.19 -7.84 18.59
C LEU A 90 1.73 -7.80 19.06
N ASN A 91 0.81 -7.93 18.12
CA ASN A 91 -0.63 -8.05 18.40
C ASN A 91 -0.97 -9.51 18.76
N VAL A 92 -1.12 -9.75 20.07
CA VAL A 92 -1.34 -11.09 20.63
C VAL A 92 -2.67 -11.17 21.37
N ASP A 93 -3.52 -12.08 20.91
CA ASP A 93 -4.78 -12.45 21.57
C ASP A 93 -4.62 -13.75 22.35
N ILE A 94 -5.43 -13.91 23.39
CA ILE A 94 -5.49 -15.14 24.20
C ILE A 94 -6.93 -15.65 24.26
N ASP A 95 -7.12 -16.97 24.14
CA ASP A 95 -8.43 -17.63 24.28
C ASP A 95 -8.47 -18.55 25.52
N ILE A 96 -8.68 -17.92 26.67
CA ILE A 96 -8.86 -18.59 27.98
C ILE A 96 -10.26 -19.18 28.17
N SER A 97 -11.13 -19.17 27.16
CA SER A 97 -12.47 -19.72 27.29
C SER A 97 -12.46 -21.23 27.58
N GLY A 98 -13.48 -21.72 28.28
CA GLY A 98 -13.70 -23.16 28.51
C GLY A 98 -14.19 -23.93 27.28
N ASN A 99 -14.04 -23.37 26.07
CA ASN A 99 -14.45 -24.02 24.83
C ASN A 99 -13.56 -25.24 24.52
N THR A 100 -14.10 -26.18 23.75
CA THR A 100 -13.31 -27.32 23.24
C THR A 100 -12.14 -26.82 22.38
N MET A 101 -11.02 -27.53 22.40
CA MET A 101 -9.83 -27.17 21.62
C MET A 101 -10.14 -26.97 20.13
N GLN A 102 -10.99 -27.83 19.55
CA GLN A 102 -11.44 -27.71 18.17
C GLN A 102 -12.15 -26.38 17.89
N LYS A 103 -12.98 -25.92 18.84
CA LYS A 103 -13.68 -24.64 18.73
C LYS A 103 -12.69 -23.48 18.82
N LYS A 104 -11.70 -23.54 19.73
CA LYS A 104 -10.63 -22.53 19.82
C LYS A 104 -9.83 -22.43 18.52
N ILE A 105 -9.44 -23.57 17.95
CA ILE A 105 -8.71 -23.64 16.67
C ILE A 105 -9.57 -23.04 15.54
N ARG A 106 -10.85 -23.41 15.46
CA ARG A 106 -11.77 -22.89 14.44
C ARG A 106 -11.94 -21.38 14.56
N THR A 107 -12.15 -20.86 15.76
CA THR A 107 -12.20 -19.40 16.00
C THR A 107 -10.88 -18.74 15.58
N GLY A 108 -9.75 -19.38 15.84
CA GLY A 108 -8.44 -18.89 15.44
C GLY A 108 -8.23 -18.79 13.93
N GLN A 109 -8.84 -19.69 13.16
CA GLN A 109 -8.76 -19.76 11.70
C GLN A 109 -9.75 -18.84 10.97
N LEU A 110 -10.80 -18.38 11.64
CA LEU A 110 -11.83 -17.51 11.06
C LEU A 110 -11.45 -16.01 11.10
N ALA A 111 -10.29 -15.71 11.67
CA ALA A 111 -9.75 -14.36 11.74
C ALA A 111 -8.90 -14.01 10.52
#